data_AF-A0AAJ1TKW3-F1
#
_entry.id   AF-A0AAJ1TKW3-F1
#
_cell.length_a   1.000
_cell.length_b   1.000
_cell.length_c   1.000
_cell.angle_alpha   90.00
_cell.angle_beta   90.00
_cell.angle_gamma   90.00
#
_symmetry.space_group_name_H-M   'P 1'
#
loop_
_entity.id
_entity.type
_entity.pdbx_description
1 polymer ?
#
loop_
_entity_poly.entity_id
_entity_poly.type
_entity_poly.pdbx_seq_one_letter_code
_entity_poly.pdbx_strand_id
1 'polypeptide(L)'
;MIPKKRWIPALILFGLLIAGGGFWYLYDDRVDVTIEIVDEENVPQKVDLFVVESGEMYPFRPSSTDASGKLRLKLEPSLYRFDVLTDSSWEEIDEKKEVSKENSKFRFVLKKRSINK
;
A
#
# COMPACT_ATOMS: atom_id res chain seq x y z
N MET A 1 39.38 59.94 -8.53
CA MET A 1 38.18 59.19 -8.06
C MET A 1 38.19 57.83 -8.75
N ILE A 2 38.32 56.72 -8.02
CA ILE A 2 38.35 55.36 -8.57
C ILE A 2 37.14 54.62 -8.02
N PRO A 3 36.17 54.14 -8.83
CA PRO A 3 35.08 53.34 -8.31
C PRO A 3 35.57 51.92 -8.01
N LYS A 4 35.35 51.51 -6.76
CA LYS A 4 35.68 50.19 -6.20
C LYS A 4 34.94 49.09 -6.97
N LYS A 5 35.71 48.16 -7.54
CA LYS A 5 35.30 46.84 -8.03
C LYS A 5 34.57 46.11 -6.88
N ARG A 6 33.24 46.00 -6.95
CA ARG A 6 32.45 45.17 -6.03
C ARG A 6 32.56 43.72 -6.47
N TRP A 7 33.47 43.01 -5.83
CA TRP A 7 33.57 41.56 -5.88
C TRP A 7 32.56 40.96 -4.89
N ILE A 8 31.88 39.90 -5.35
CA ILE A 8 31.19 38.84 -4.59
C ILE A 8 29.76 39.23 -4.14
N PRO A 9 28.74 38.34 -4.28
CA PRO A 9 28.86 36.89 -4.24
C PRO A 9 28.14 36.08 -5.33
N ALA A 10 28.90 35.19 -5.97
CA ALA A 10 28.40 33.94 -6.52
C ALA A 10 27.86 32.96 -5.44
N LEU A 11 27.92 33.32 -4.14
CA LEU A 11 27.35 32.51 -3.04
C LEU A 11 25.82 32.42 -3.05
N ILE A 12 25.11 33.38 -3.65
CA ILE A 12 23.64 33.33 -3.67
C ILE A 12 23.15 32.23 -4.63
N LEU A 13 23.89 31.96 -5.71
CA LEU A 13 23.55 30.88 -6.65
C LEU A 13 23.83 29.48 -6.10
N PHE A 14 24.79 29.33 -5.19
CA PHE A 14 25.07 28.01 -4.58
C PHE A 14 24.11 27.66 -3.44
N GLY A 15 23.58 28.64 -2.71
CA GLY A 15 22.57 28.40 -1.66
C GLY A 15 21.22 27.92 -2.21
N LEU A 16 20.85 28.36 -3.42
CA LEU A 16 19.57 28.01 -4.05
C LEU A 16 19.56 26.61 -4.69
N LEU A 17 20.73 26.08 -5.07
CA LEU A 17 20.86 24.71 -5.61
C LEU A 17 20.78 23.62 -4.53
N ILE A 18 21.19 23.91 -3.29
CA ILE A 18 21.14 22.93 -2.19
C ILE A 18 19.72 22.82 -1.60
N ALA A 19 18.95 23.90 -1.61
CA ALA A 19 17.56 23.88 -1.13
C ALA A 19 16.59 23.16 -2.10
N GLY A 20 16.88 23.13 -3.41
CA GLY A 20 16.06 22.44 -4.41
C GLY A 20 16.36 20.95 -4.57
N GLY A 21 17.61 20.52 -4.33
CA GLY A 21 18.05 19.14 -4.56
C GLY A 21 17.80 18.17 -3.40
N GLY A 22 17.61 18.67 -2.17
CA GLY A 22 17.43 17.83 -0.98
C GLY A 22 16.00 17.34 -0.73
N PHE A 23 15.00 17.93 -1.39
CA PHE A 23 13.59 17.66 -1.08
C PHE A 23 12.97 16.47 -1.81
N TRP A 24 13.69 15.85 -2.75
CA TRP A 24 13.15 14.79 -3.60
C TRP A 24 13.42 13.35 -3.10
N TYR A 25 14.10 13.16 -1.97
CA TYR A 25 14.69 11.85 -1.65
C TYR A 25 14.16 11.11 -0.41
N LEU A 26 13.15 11.60 0.33
CA LEU A 26 12.86 11.01 1.66
C LEU A 26 11.40 10.79 2.07
N TYR A 27 10.42 10.99 1.20
CA TYR A 27 9.05 10.57 1.50
C TYR A 27 8.72 9.30 0.71
N ASP A 28 9.06 8.14 1.29
CA ASP A 28 8.34 6.90 0.99
C ASP A 28 6.94 7.09 1.58
N ASP A 29 6.03 7.62 0.76
CA ASP A 29 4.64 7.93 1.09
C ASP A 29 3.75 6.68 1.13
N ARG A 30 4.31 5.52 0.75
CA ARG A 30 3.63 4.23 0.83
C ARG A 30 3.30 3.87 2.27
N VAL A 31 2.14 3.24 2.39
CA VAL A 31 1.52 2.80 3.62
C VAL A 31 1.86 1.34 3.87
N ASP A 32 2.30 1.03 5.09
CA ASP A 32 2.42 -0.35 5.56
C ASP A 32 1.02 -0.90 5.88
N VAL A 33 0.47 -1.69 4.96
CA VAL A 33 -0.85 -2.30 5.07
C VAL A 33 -0.74 -3.68 5.71
N THR A 34 -1.54 -3.93 6.74
CA THR A 34 -1.68 -5.24 7.37
C THR A 34 -3.04 -5.83 7.05
N ILE A 35 -3.05 -7.04 6.52
CA ILE A 35 -4.25 -7.80 6.19
C ILE A 35 -4.29 -9.03 7.10
N GLU A 36 -5.46 -9.30 7.66
CA GLU A 36 -5.75 -10.50 8.45
C GLU A 36 -6.94 -11.23 7.83
N ILE A 37 -6.76 -12.53 7.59
CA ILE A 37 -7.80 -13.40 7.03
C ILE A 37 -8.07 -14.52 8.02
N VAL A 38 -9.33 -14.62 8.43
CA VAL A 38 -9.83 -15.63 9.36
C VAL A 38 -11.10 -16.26 8.79
N ASP A 39 -11.54 -17.39 9.34
CA ASP A 39 -12.89 -17.90 9.11
C ASP A 39 -13.90 -17.38 10.15
N GLU A 40 -15.15 -17.86 10.05
CA GLU A 40 -16.25 -17.51 10.96
C GLU A 40 -15.99 -17.91 12.42
N GLU A 41 -15.09 -18.86 12.67
CA GLU A 41 -14.67 -19.30 14.01
C GLU A 41 -13.45 -18.52 14.52
N ASN A 42 -12.98 -17.52 13.79
CA ASN A 42 -11.76 -16.74 14.02
C ASN A 42 -10.46 -17.56 13.92
N VAL A 43 -10.49 -18.69 13.21
CA VAL A 43 -9.28 -19.47 12.90
C VAL A 43 -8.56 -18.79 11.74
N PRO A 44 -7.25 -18.49 11.86
CA PRO A 44 -6.50 -17.85 10.78
C PRO A 44 -6.37 -18.74 9.54
N GLN A 45 -6.48 -18.13 8.36
CA GLN A 45 -6.50 -18.84 7.09
C GLN A 45 -5.32 -18.45 6.20
N LYS A 46 -4.64 -19.46 5.67
CA LYS A 46 -3.57 -19.30 4.68
C LYS A 46 -4.17 -19.36 3.28
N VAL A 47 -4.25 -18.20 2.62
CA VAL A 47 -4.89 -18.05 1.30
C VAL A 47 -4.09 -17.11 0.41
N ASP A 48 -4.29 -17.25 -0.89
CA ASP A 48 -3.74 -16.33 -1.88
C ASP A 48 -4.67 -15.12 -2.03
N LEU A 49 -4.08 -13.97 -2.33
CA LEU A 49 -4.78 -12.69 -2.46
C LEU A 49 -4.21 -11.92 -3.65
N PHE A 50 -5.10 -11.37 -4.47
CA PHE A 50 -4.77 -10.31 -5.42
C PHE A 50 -5.20 -8.96 -4.88
N VAL A 51 -4.32 -7.98 -5.02
CA VAL A 51 -4.61 -6.58 -4.66
C VAL A 51 -4.48 -5.76 -5.93
N VAL A 52 -5.54 -5.11 -6.37
CA VAL A 52 -5.55 -4.35 -7.64
C VAL A 52 -5.87 -2.91 -7.31
N GLU A 53 -5.02 -1.96 -7.69
CA GLU A 53 -5.36 -0.56 -7.56
C GLU A 53 -6.55 -0.20 -8.46
N SER A 54 -7.48 0.60 -7.96
CA SER A 54 -8.73 0.92 -8.67
C SER A 54 -8.44 1.73 -9.92
N GLY A 55 -8.56 1.09 -11.07
CA GLY A 55 -8.26 1.68 -12.38
C GLY A 55 -7.15 0.94 -13.12
N GLU A 56 -6.38 0.11 -12.41
CA GLU A 56 -5.37 -0.77 -12.99
C GLU A 56 -5.99 -2.08 -13.48
N MET A 57 -5.45 -2.61 -14.59
CA MET A 57 -5.89 -3.87 -15.17
C MET A 57 -5.17 -5.07 -14.54
N TYR A 58 -3.97 -4.86 -13.97
CA TYR A 58 -3.13 -5.92 -13.44
C TYR A 58 -3.03 -5.86 -11.92
N PRO A 59 -3.04 -7.02 -11.24
CA PRO A 59 -2.86 -7.08 -9.81
C PRO A 59 -1.45 -6.64 -9.40
N PHE A 60 -1.39 -5.86 -8.33
CA PHE A 60 -0.25 -5.80 -7.46
C PHE A 60 0.06 -7.24 -6.99
N ARG A 61 1.36 -7.58 -6.98
CA ARG A 61 1.87 -8.97 -6.95
C ARG A 61 0.97 -9.95 -6.17
N PRO A 62 0.72 -11.16 -6.71
CA PRO A 62 0.09 -12.23 -5.94
C PRO A 62 0.83 -12.41 -4.63
N SER A 63 0.07 -12.36 -3.53
CA SER A 63 0.61 -12.43 -2.18
C SER A 63 -0.23 -13.41 -1.38
N SER A 64 0.41 -14.21 -0.53
CA SER A 64 -0.28 -15.19 0.32
C SER A 64 -0.17 -14.78 1.78
N THR A 65 -1.21 -15.04 2.57
CA THR A 65 -1.09 -14.92 4.03
C THR A 65 -0.13 -15.97 4.58
N ASP A 66 0.46 -15.68 5.73
CA ASP A 66 1.28 -16.63 6.48
C ASP A 66 0.42 -17.63 7.27
N ALA A 67 1.07 -18.52 8.04
CA ALA A 67 0.36 -19.49 8.89
C ALA A 67 -0.46 -18.85 10.03
N SER A 68 -0.26 -17.56 10.31
CA SER A 68 -1.06 -16.77 11.25
C SER A 68 -2.21 -16.02 10.57
N GLY A 69 -2.46 -16.30 9.29
CA GLY A 69 -3.49 -15.65 8.48
C GLY A 69 -3.20 -14.19 8.17
N LYS A 70 -1.93 -13.75 8.27
CA LYS A 70 -1.55 -12.35 8.11
C LYS A 70 -0.70 -12.11 6.88
N LEU A 71 -0.87 -10.95 6.29
CA LEU A 71 -0.07 -10.45 5.17
C LEU A 71 0.28 -8.98 5.43
N ARG A 72 1.52 -8.61 5.11
CA ARG A 72 1.98 -7.22 5.15
C ARG A 72 2.39 -6.78 3.76
N LEU A 73 1.84 -5.65 3.32
CA LEU A 73 2.11 -5.04 2.02
C LEU A 73 2.55 -3.60 2.22
N LYS A 74 3.27 -3.08 1.23
CA LYS A 74 3.60 -1.66 1.15
C LYS A 74 2.94 -1.09 -0.09
N LEU A 75 1.87 -0.33 0.10
CA LEU A 75 0.98 0.16 -0.96
C LEU A 75 0.95 1.69 -0.98
N GLU A 76 0.82 2.29 -2.15
CA GLU A 76 0.58 3.73 -2.25
C GLU A 76 -0.82 4.08 -1.71
N PRO A 77 -1.03 5.26 -1.10
CA PRO A 77 -2.36 5.68 -0.68
C PRO A 77 -3.31 5.79 -1.88
N SER A 78 -4.29 4.91 -1.98
CA SER A 78 -5.23 4.84 -3.11
C SER A 78 -6.42 3.93 -2.79
N LEU A 79 -7.37 3.79 -3.71
CA LEU A 79 -8.46 2.82 -3.60
C LEU A 79 -8.01 1.49 -4.21
N TYR A 80 -8.09 0.39 -3.47
CA TYR A 80 -7.72 -0.94 -3.95
C TYR A 80 -8.89 -1.92 -3.89
N ARG A 81 -8.88 -2.87 -4.80
CA ARG A 81 -9.72 -4.06 -4.80
C ARG A 81 -8.93 -5.24 -4.26
N PHE A 82 -9.48 -5.93 -3.28
CA PHE A 82 -8.91 -7.11 -2.62
C PHE A 82 -9.72 -8.32 -3.03
N ASP A 83 -9.09 -9.24 -3.73
CA ASP A 83 -9.67 -10.48 -4.24
C ASP A 83 -9.00 -11.67 -3.54
N VAL A 84 -9.73 -12.28 -2.61
CA VAL A 84 -9.24 -13.42 -1.81
C VAL A 84 -9.53 -14.71 -2.56
N LEU A 85 -8.47 -15.37 -3.00
CA LEU A 85 -8.56 -16.62 -3.74
C LEU A 85 -8.74 -17.78 -2.76
N THR A 86 -9.97 -18.26 -2.68
CA THR A 86 -10.33 -19.45 -1.91
C THR A 86 -10.74 -20.58 -2.84
N ASP A 87 -10.74 -21.81 -2.32
CA ASP A 87 -11.38 -22.92 -3.02
C ASP A 87 -12.92 -22.76 -3.07
N SER A 88 -13.59 -23.68 -3.76
CA SER A 88 -15.05 -23.64 -3.94
C SER A 88 -15.87 -23.82 -2.66
N SER A 89 -15.24 -24.16 -1.52
CA SER A 89 -15.92 -24.32 -0.23
C SER A 89 -16.21 -23.00 0.47
N TRP A 90 -15.63 -21.89 0.00
CA TRP A 90 -15.81 -20.56 0.58
C TRP A 90 -16.58 -19.61 -0.35
N GLU A 91 -17.17 -18.58 0.26
CA GLU A 91 -17.68 -17.43 -0.46
C GLU A 91 -16.52 -16.59 -1.01
N GLU A 92 -16.70 -16.06 -2.23
CA GLU A 92 -15.72 -15.18 -2.85
C GLU A 92 -15.73 -13.82 -2.16
N ILE A 93 -14.54 -13.27 -1.91
CA ILE A 93 -14.37 -11.92 -1.36
C ILE A 93 -13.75 -11.05 -2.44
N ASP A 94 -14.56 -10.15 -3.01
CA ASP A 94 -14.12 -9.03 -3.86
C ASP A 94 -14.56 -7.73 -3.16
N GLU A 95 -13.65 -7.10 -2.43
CA GLU A 95 -13.92 -5.88 -1.66
C GLU A 95 -13.02 -4.73 -2.07
N LYS A 96 -13.57 -3.52 -2.16
CA LYS A 96 -12.79 -2.29 -2.35
C LYS A 96 -12.55 -1.58 -1.02
N LYS A 97 -11.28 -1.24 -0.72
CA LYS A 97 -10.88 -0.45 0.45
C LYS A 97 -9.95 0.68 0.06
N GLU A 98 -10.18 1.84 0.64
CA GLU A 98 -9.26 2.97 0.58
C GLU A 98 -8.08 2.71 1.51
N VAL A 99 -6.86 2.79 0.97
CA VAL A 99 -5.60 2.68 1.72
C VAL A 99 -5.13 4.08 2.04
N SER A 100 -4.95 4.35 3.34
CA SER A 100 -4.32 5.57 3.84
C SER A 100 -3.52 5.26 5.10
N LYS A 101 -2.79 6.23 5.65
CA LYS A 101 -2.07 6.04 6.92
C LYS A 101 -3.02 5.72 8.07
N GLU A 102 -4.21 6.30 8.03
CA GLU A 102 -5.30 6.11 8.98
C GLU A 102 -6.07 4.81 8.71
N ASN A 103 -6.11 4.35 7.46
CA ASN A 103 -6.82 3.14 7.04
C ASN A 103 -5.85 2.12 6.39
N SER A 104 -5.09 1.42 7.24
CA SER A 104 -4.02 0.51 6.83
C SER A 104 -4.17 -0.91 7.38
N LYS A 105 -5.23 -1.20 8.13
CA LYS A 105 -5.47 -2.51 8.74
C LYS A 105 -6.81 -3.06 8.26
N PHE A 106 -6.75 -4.18 7.54
CA PHE A 106 -7.93 -4.82 6.99
C PHE A 106 -8.08 -6.23 7.56
N ARG A 107 -9.32 -6.61 7.84
CA ARG A 107 -9.69 -7.95 8.28
C ARG A 107 -10.77 -8.49 7.37
N PHE A 108 -10.55 -9.68 6.82
CA PHE A 108 -11.50 -10.40 6.00
C PHE A 108 -11.92 -11.69 6.72
N VAL A 109 -13.21 -11.99 6.67
CA VAL A 109 -13.79 -13.19 7.30
C VAL A 109 -14.32 -14.09 6.19
N LEU A 110 -13.67 -15.23 5.98
CA LEU A 110 -14.11 -16.25 5.04
C LEU A 110 -15.36 -16.93 5.58
N LYS A 111 -16.41 -16.99 4.77
CA LYS A 111 -17.65 -17.70 5.08
C LYS A 111 -17.76 -18.95 4.27
N LYS A 112 -18.23 -20.04 4.88
CA LYS A 112 -18.45 -21.27 4.12
C LYS A 112 -19.61 -21.06 3.15
N ARG A 113 -19.40 -21.47 1.90
CA ARG A 113 -20.45 -21.43 0.89
C ARG A 113 -21.55 -22.40 1.29
N SER A 114 -22.75 -21.90 1.57
CA SER A 114 -23.89 -22.76 1.88
C SER A 114 -24.26 -23.56 0.63
N ILE A 115 -24.00 -24.87 0.67
CA ILE A 115 -24.51 -25.80 -0.35
C ILE A 115 -25.97 -26.05 0.00
N ASN A 116 -26.86 -25.19 -0.50
CA ASN A 116 -28.27 -25.56 -0.57
C ASN A 116 -28.37 -26.77 -1.52
N LYS A 117 -28.61 -27.95 -0.93
CA LYS A 117 -28.95 -29.18 -1.65
C LYS A 117 -30.37 -29.12 -2.19
#